data_AF-M7SGX3-F1
#
_entry.id   AF-M7SGX3-F1
#
_cell.length_a   1.000
_cell.length_b   1.000
_cell.length_c   1.000
_cell.angle_alpha   90.00
_cell.angle_beta   90.00
_cell.angle_gamma   90.00
#
_symmetry.space_group_name_H-M   'P 1'
#
loop_
_entity.id
_entity.type
_entity.pdbx_description
1 polymer ?
#
loop_
_entity_poly.entity_id
_entity_poly.type
_entity_poly.pdbx_seq_one_letter_code
_entity_poly.pdbx_strand_id
1 'polypeptide(L)'
;MEIDKDIRHRLTSLETRTSLETPMVRVDVDEEPVAFDPVSELKARCPMCRTMTSASEDARRAEELKSEYPKTWAEREAEDEVSQGEEPIDTIQTITVYIGNRHRIVQPDVDDGDLPQNQHEWTFFVKPSRTDIIEEVQIFLHPTFRPNTVVRQRQPYELKRIGWGVFNLEASVVLKVGYSWVSEQARDTPDGAPKGALPLEWLLDFEGFQGRGSMARLRLKVKNDRDWQAGGGNEEQRDDRELSRMVRQYERDGRYEP
;
A
#
# COMPACT_ATOMS: atom_id res chain seq x y z
N MET A 1 46.52 22.71 40.44
CA MET A 1 46.84 22.11 39.13
C MET A 1 46.28 20.70 39.17
N GLU A 2 45.00 20.58 38.85
CA GLU A 2 44.30 19.30 38.72
C GLU A 2 43.34 19.51 37.56
N ILE A 3 43.60 18.73 36.53
CA ILE A 3 42.83 18.66 35.29
C ILE A 3 41.83 17.52 35.51
N ASP A 4 40.62 17.73 35.01
CA ASP A 4 39.73 16.75 34.38
C ASP A 4 38.35 16.51 35.01
N LYS A 5 37.40 16.28 34.10
CA LYS A 5 36.02 15.74 34.24
C LYS A 5 34.90 16.72 34.58
N ASP A 6 34.51 17.52 33.59
CA ASP A 6 33.06 17.72 33.33
C ASP A 6 32.76 18.08 31.86
N ILE A 7 33.27 17.23 30.96
CA ILE A 7 32.89 17.23 29.55
C ILE A 7 32.41 15.82 29.23
N ARG A 8 31.11 15.55 29.42
CA ARG A 8 30.34 14.52 28.71
C ARG A 8 28.86 14.63 29.07
N HIS A 9 28.02 14.42 28.06
CA HIS A 9 26.55 14.36 28.10
C HIS A 9 25.77 15.67 27.87
N ARG A 10 26.13 16.36 26.77
CA ARG A 10 25.12 16.90 25.85
C ARG A 10 25.23 16.22 24.50
N LEU A 11 24.82 14.95 24.45
CA LEU A 11 24.39 14.34 23.21
C LEU A 11 22.89 14.61 23.10
N THR A 12 22.56 15.78 22.58
CA THR A 12 21.26 16.00 21.96
C THR A 12 21.19 15.03 20.80
N SER A 13 20.44 13.94 20.99
CA SER A 13 19.95 13.10 19.91
C SER A 13 19.18 14.01 18.95
N LEU A 14 19.83 14.44 17.88
CA LEU A 14 19.17 14.96 16.70
C LEU A 14 18.59 13.74 15.99
N GLU A 15 17.50 13.22 16.54
CA GLU A 15 16.60 12.35 15.81
C GLU A 15 16.11 13.17 14.63
N THR A 16 16.73 12.91 13.48
CA THR A 16 16.28 13.45 12.20
C THR A 16 14.95 12.78 11.94
N ARG A 17 13.86 13.39 12.42
CA ARG A 17 12.48 13.07 12.04
C ARG A 17 12.32 13.43 10.57
N THR A 18 12.79 12.56 9.69
CA THR A 18 12.39 12.59 8.30
C THR A 18 10.91 12.22 8.29
N SER A 19 10.03 13.21 8.19
CA SER A 19 8.61 12.96 7.96
C SER A 19 8.48 12.15 6.67
N LEU A 20 8.02 10.90 6.78
CA LEU A 20 7.93 9.91 5.72
C LEU A 20 6.59 9.99 4.96
N GLU A 21 5.89 11.11 5.06
CA GLU A 21 4.63 11.33 4.34
C GLU A 21 4.95 11.69 2.89
N THR A 22 5.07 10.67 2.03
CA THR A 22 5.07 10.92 0.58
C THR A 22 3.68 11.45 0.21
N PRO A 23 3.57 12.63 -0.43
CA PRO A 23 2.27 13.23 -0.72
C PRO A 23 1.47 12.37 -1.71
N MET A 24 0.14 12.37 -1.56
CA MET A 24 -0.77 11.81 -2.55
C MET A 24 -0.63 12.57 -3.88
N VAL A 25 -0.21 11.87 -4.93
CA VAL A 25 -0.04 12.48 -6.27
C VAL A 25 -1.22 12.09 -7.14
N ARG A 26 -1.99 13.07 -7.65
CA ARG A 26 -3.07 12.79 -8.60
C ARG A 26 -2.50 12.28 -9.93
N VAL A 27 -3.05 11.18 -10.43
CA VAL A 27 -2.63 10.43 -11.63
C VAL A 27 -3.86 10.09 -12.47
N ASP A 28 -3.66 9.73 -13.74
CA ASP A 28 -4.76 9.32 -14.63
C ASP A 28 -5.42 8.04 -14.11
N VAL A 29 -6.75 7.96 -14.19
CA VAL A 29 -7.57 6.84 -13.71
C VAL A 29 -7.22 5.48 -14.34
N ASP A 30 -6.60 5.51 -15.53
CA ASP A 30 -6.18 4.32 -16.27
C ASP A 30 -4.72 3.90 -16.01
N GLU A 31 -3.97 4.61 -15.16
CA GLU A 31 -2.60 4.19 -14.78
C GLU A 31 -2.62 2.85 -13.99
N GLU A 32 -1.81 1.89 -14.42
CA GLU A 32 -1.67 0.59 -13.73
C GLU A 32 -0.73 0.70 -12.54
N PRO A 33 -0.97 -0.08 -11.46
CA PRO A 33 -0.12 -0.03 -10.29
C PRO A 33 1.26 -0.63 -10.56
N VAL A 34 2.27 0.22 -10.69
CA VAL A 34 3.67 -0.22 -10.86
C VAL A 34 4.33 -0.36 -9.48
N ALA A 35 5.09 -1.44 -9.30
CA ALA A 35 5.95 -1.61 -8.13
C ALA A 35 6.92 -0.43 -8.02
N PHE A 36 7.16 0.04 -6.79
CA PHE A 36 8.14 1.10 -6.58
C PHE A 36 9.53 0.57 -6.91
N ASP A 37 10.18 1.18 -7.88
CA ASP A 37 11.59 0.95 -8.19
C ASP A 37 12.40 2.20 -7.77
N PRO A 38 13.28 2.09 -6.75
CA PRO A 38 14.09 3.22 -6.30
C PRO A 38 15.07 3.72 -7.36
N VAL A 39 15.43 2.91 -8.36
CA VAL A 39 16.44 3.23 -9.36
C VAL A 39 15.85 4.07 -10.49
N SER A 40 14.73 3.65 -11.08
CA SER A 40 14.09 4.37 -12.19
C SER A 40 13.64 5.79 -11.85
N GLU A 41 13.39 6.05 -10.57
CA GLU A 41 12.91 7.35 -10.11
C GLU A 41 13.98 8.22 -9.44
N LEU A 42 15.21 7.73 -9.34
CA LEU A 42 16.33 8.48 -8.80
C LEU A 42 16.68 9.64 -9.74
N LYS A 43 16.20 10.84 -9.41
CA LYS A 43 16.60 12.08 -10.08
C LYS A 43 17.82 12.66 -9.37
N ALA A 44 18.98 12.49 -9.98
CA ALA A 44 20.23 13.05 -9.50
C ALA A 44 20.70 14.17 -10.44
N ARG A 45 21.36 15.19 -9.88
CA ARG A 45 22.09 16.16 -10.71
C ARG A 45 23.35 15.49 -11.22
N CYS A 46 23.53 15.48 -12.53
CA CYS A 46 24.75 14.99 -13.15
C CYS A 46 25.96 15.75 -12.58
N PRO A 47 26.99 15.07 -12.06
CA PRO A 47 28.15 15.73 -11.47
C PRO A 47 28.97 16.52 -12.50
N MET A 48 28.83 16.22 -13.79
CA MET A 48 29.55 16.88 -14.88
C MET A 48 28.85 18.14 -15.38
N CYS A 49 27.56 18.06 -15.70
CA CYS A 49 26.83 19.17 -16.33
C CYS A 49 25.76 19.79 -15.42
N ARG A 50 25.57 19.27 -14.20
CA ARG A 50 24.54 19.66 -13.22
C ARG A 50 23.10 19.53 -13.71
N THR A 51 22.89 19.01 -14.91
CA THR A 51 21.57 18.69 -15.47
C THR A 51 20.90 17.59 -14.66
N MET A 52 19.59 17.71 -14.46
CA MET A 52 18.81 16.67 -13.81
C MET A 52 18.76 15.44 -14.73
N THR A 53 19.20 14.29 -14.22
CA THR A 53 19.23 13.02 -14.95
C THR A 53 18.56 11.94 -14.11
N SER A 54 17.80 11.06 -14.76
CA SER A 54 17.27 9.82 -14.17
C SER A 54 18.07 8.62 -14.66
N ALA A 55 18.22 7.62 -13.80
CA ALA A 55 18.72 6.31 -14.22
C ALA A 55 17.54 5.45 -14.67
N SER A 56 17.74 4.59 -15.66
CA SER A 56 16.81 3.52 -16.01
C SER A 56 17.64 2.33 -16.47
N GLU A 57 17.14 1.12 -16.23
CA GLU A 57 17.82 -0.08 -16.70
C GLU A 57 17.76 -0.17 -18.24
N ASP A 58 18.87 -0.53 -18.87
CA ASP A 58 18.96 -0.80 -20.31
C ASP A 58 19.14 -2.31 -20.51
N ALA A 59 18.04 -3.01 -20.76
CA ALA A 59 18.00 -4.46 -20.89
C ALA A 59 18.92 -4.97 -22.01
N ARG A 60 19.02 -4.25 -23.12
CA ARG A 60 19.89 -4.65 -24.24
C ARG A 60 21.35 -4.59 -23.82
N ARG A 61 21.73 -3.51 -23.12
CA ARG A 61 23.09 -3.35 -22.61
C ARG A 61 23.42 -4.37 -21.52
N ALA A 62 22.44 -4.75 -20.70
CA ALA A 62 22.60 -5.82 -19.71
C ALA A 62 22.89 -7.17 -20.38
N GLU A 63 22.14 -7.52 -21.44
CA GLU A 63 22.35 -8.76 -22.21
C GLU A 63 23.72 -8.79 -22.90
N GLU A 64 24.13 -7.66 -23.52
CA GLU A 64 25.44 -7.50 -24.13
C GLU A 64 26.56 -7.72 -23.10
N LEU A 65 26.46 -7.11 -21.91
CA LEU A 65 27.42 -7.27 -20.83
C LEU A 65 27.45 -8.69 -20.26
N LYS A 66 26.29 -9.36 -20.16
CA LYS A 66 26.21 -10.77 -19.72
C LYS A 66 26.91 -11.70 -20.71
N SER A 67 26.77 -11.44 -22.01
CA SER A 67 27.48 -12.19 -23.06
C SER A 67 28.99 -11.91 -23.08
N GLU A 68 29.41 -10.68 -22.87
CA GLU A 68 30.82 -10.29 -22.93
C GLU A 68 31.60 -10.71 -21.66
N TYR A 69 30.93 -10.70 -20.50
CA TYR A 69 31.53 -10.94 -19.19
C TYR A 69 30.80 -12.02 -18.37
N PRO A 70 30.70 -13.28 -18.85
CA PRO A 70 29.88 -14.30 -18.21
C PRO A 70 30.37 -14.70 -16.81
N LYS A 71 31.69 -14.70 -16.56
CA LYS A 71 32.27 -15.05 -15.25
C LYS A 71 31.98 -13.99 -14.19
N THR A 72 32.21 -12.73 -14.52
CA THR A 72 31.97 -11.59 -13.62
C THR A 72 30.48 -11.41 -13.34
N TRP A 73 29.62 -11.74 -14.31
CA TRP A 73 28.18 -11.76 -14.12
C TRP A 73 27.75 -12.87 -13.15
N ALA A 74 28.30 -14.09 -13.31
CA ALA A 74 28.01 -15.20 -12.41
C ALA A 74 28.54 -14.97 -10.98
N GLU A 75 29.70 -14.33 -10.82
CA GLU A 75 30.22 -13.92 -9.50
C GLU A 75 29.28 -12.91 -8.83
N ARG A 76 28.76 -11.92 -9.57
CA ARG A 76 27.74 -10.99 -9.04
C ARG A 76 26.44 -11.68 -8.67
N GLU A 77 25.92 -12.57 -9.53
CA GLU A 77 24.71 -13.34 -9.22
C GLU A 77 24.90 -14.16 -7.93
N ALA A 78 26.07 -14.76 -7.73
CA ALA A 78 26.40 -15.48 -6.49
C ALA A 78 26.54 -14.55 -5.27
N GLU A 79 27.12 -13.34 -5.42
CA GLU A 79 27.19 -12.33 -4.35
C GLU A 79 25.78 -11.82 -3.95
N ASP A 80 24.90 -11.64 -4.94
CA ASP A 80 23.51 -11.25 -4.73
C ASP A 80 22.71 -12.37 -4.04
N GLU A 81 22.90 -13.63 -4.43
CA GLU A 81 22.30 -14.79 -3.76
C GLU A 81 22.79 -14.95 -2.32
N VAL A 82 24.09 -14.72 -2.06
CA VAL A 82 24.67 -14.74 -0.71
C VAL A 82 24.14 -13.57 0.13
N SER A 83 24.03 -12.38 -0.45
CA SER A 83 23.46 -11.20 0.21
C SER A 83 21.95 -11.33 0.46
N GLN A 84 21.23 -12.04 -0.41
CA GLN A 84 19.83 -12.43 -0.20
C GLN A 84 19.69 -13.52 0.88
N GLY A 85 20.72 -14.34 1.09
CA GLY A 85 20.79 -15.34 2.17
C GLY A 85 21.14 -14.76 3.55
N GLU A 86 21.84 -13.61 3.60
CA GLU A 86 21.99 -12.80 4.81
C GLU A 86 20.72 -11.96 5.04
N GLU A 87 19.70 -12.65 5.55
CA GLU A 87 18.35 -12.10 5.75
C GLU A 87 18.37 -10.78 6.55
N PRO A 88 18.06 -9.62 5.93
CA PRO A 88 18.11 -8.34 6.60
C PRO A 88 17.06 -8.29 7.70
N ILE A 89 17.54 -8.20 8.94
CA ILE A 89 16.76 -7.92 10.14
C ILE A 89 15.96 -6.64 9.87
N ASP A 90 14.63 -6.77 9.82
CA ASP A 90 13.70 -5.65 9.72
C ASP A 90 13.74 -4.85 8.39
N THR A 91 13.40 -5.52 7.28
CA THR A 91 13.37 -4.89 5.95
C THR A 91 12.12 -4.02 5.78
N ILE A 92 12.28 -2.70 5.86
CA ILE A 92 11.26 -1.74 5.42
C ILE A 92 11.19 -1.74 3.89
N GLN A 93 10.02 -2.04 3.37
CA GLN A 93 9.72 -2.10 1.94
C GLN A 93 8.78 -0.95 1.57
N THR A 94 8.96 -0.37 0.39
CA THR A 94 8.04 0.67 -0.12
C THR A 94 7.10 0.05 -1.12
N ILE A 95 5.80 0.22 -0.92
CA ILE A 95 4.76 -0.21 -1.85
C ILE A 95 4.02 1.00 -2.40
N THR A 96 3.61 0.90 -3.66
CA THR A 96 2.72 1.88 -4.28
C THR A 96 1.27 1.43 -4.10
N VAL A 97 0.40 2.33 -3.62
CA VAL A 97 -1.05 2.09 -3.54
C VAL A 97 -1.76 3.21 -4.30
N TYR A 98 -2.66 2.82 -5.19
CA TYR A 98 -3.52 3.73 -5.91
C TYR A 98 -4.91 3.71 -5.28
N ILE A 99 -5.46 4.89 -5.01
CA ILE A 99 -6.81 5.08 -4.50
C ILE A 99 -7.54 6.03 -5.43
N GLY A 100 -8.77 5.72 -5.79
CA GLY A 100 -9.48 6.54 -6.76
C GLY A 100 -10.90 6.10 -6.98
N ASN A 101 -11.56 6.80 -7.90
CA ASN A 101 -12.86 6.40 -8.40
C ASN A 101 -12.95 6.59 -9.91
N ARG A 102 -13.65 5.66 -10.56
CA ARG A 102 -14.17 5.82 -11.93
C ARG A 102 -15.58 6.39 -11.84
N HIS A 103 -15.97 7.16 -12.85
CA HIS A 103 -17.29 7.74 -12.97
C HIS A 103 -17.81 7.60 -14.41
N ARG A 104 -19.10 7.30 -14.54
CA ARG A 104 -19.83 7.43 -15.80
C ARG A 104 -21.27 7.86 -15.50
N ILE A 105 -21.83 8.64 -16.42
CA ILE A 105 -23.25 9.03 -16.37
C ILE A 105 -24.09 7.87 -16.91
N VAL A 106 -25.10 7.46 -16.15
CA VAL A 106 -26.09 6.46 -16.53
C VAL A 106 -27.46 7.11 -16.63
N GLN A 107 -28.28 6.66 -17.58
CA GLN A 107 -29.66 7.11 -17.66
C GLN A 107 -30.44 6.49 -16.50
N PRO A 108 -31.33 7.25 -15.83
CA PRO A 108 -32.18 6.69 -14.80
C PRO A 108 -33.13 5.67 -15.45
N ASP A 109 -33.18 4.45 -14.90
CA ASP A 109 -34.14 3.45 -15.35
C ASP A 109 -35.56 3.95 -15.03
N VAL A 110 -36.43 3.96 -16.05
CA VAL A 110 -37.80 4.52 -15.96
C VAL A 110 -38.72 3.65 -15.07
N ASP A 111 -38.25 2.47 -14.67
CA ASP A 111 -39.02 1.41 -13.99
C ASP A 111 -38.69 1.28 -12.49
N ASP A 112 -37.54 1.82 -12.04
CA ASP A 112 -37.21 1.89 -10.61
C ASP A 112 -37.76 3.20 -10.06
N GLY A 113 -38.63 3.13 -9.05
CA GLY A 113 -39.30 4.27 -8.42
C GLY A 113 -38.39 5.26 -7.68
N ASP A 114 -37.09 5.27 -8.00
CA ASP A 114 -36.10 6.19 -7.50
C ASP A 114 -36.11 7.52 -8.25
N LEU A 115 -35.86 8.59 -7.50
CA LEU A 115 -35.85 9.96 -7.98
C LEU A 115 -34.87 10.12 -9.17
N PRO A 116 -35.17 10.99 -10.15
CA PRO A 116 -34.37 11.22 -11.36
C PRO A 116 -32.95 11.80 -11.12
N GLN A 117 -32.45 11.76 -9.88
CA GLN A 117 -31.18 12.32 -9.44
C GLN A 117 -30.04 11.27 -9.44
N ASN A 118 -30.35 9.98 -9.39
CA ASN A 118 -29.36 8.89 -9.36
C ASN A 118 -28.78 8.58 -10.75
N GLN A 119 -28.02 9.52 -11.32
CA GLN A 119 -27.46 9.42 -12.67
C GLN A 119 -25.95 9.16 -12.70
N HIS A 120 -25.27 9.19 -11.54
CA HIS A 120 -23.83 9.01 -11.47
C HIS A 120 -23.51 7.60 -11.00
N GLU A 121 -23.06 6.76 -11.93
CA GLU A 121 -22.48 5.48 -11.56
C GLU A 121 -20.99 5.69 -11.29
N TRP A 122 -20.57 5.30 -10.10
CA TRP A 122 -19.19 5.43 -9.67
C TRP A 122 -18.65 4.09 -9.17
N THR A 123 -17.36 3.89 -9.45
CA THR A 123 -16.61 2.71 -8.99
C THR A 123 -15.41 3.19 -8.21
N PHE A 124 -15.50 3.11 -6.88
CA PHE A 124 -14.35 3.33 -6.01
C PHE A 124 -13.43 2.12 -6.06
N PHE A 125 -12.12 2.34 -6.04
CA PHE A 125 -11.15 1.26 -6.09
C PHE A 125 -9.88 1.57 -5.28
N VAL A 126 -9.26 0.51 -4.77
CA VAL A 126 -7.91 0.53 -4.20
C VAL A 126 -7.06 -0.49 -4.95
N LYS A 127 -5.93 -0.05 -5.51
CA LYS A 127 -5.03 -0.89 -6.31
C LYS A 127 -3.62 -0.84 -5.71
N PRO A 128 -3.29 -1.78 -4.81
CA PRO A 128 -1.93 -1.92 -4.32
C PRO A 128 -1.05 -2.61 -5.38
N SER A 129 0.20 -2.17 -5.50
CA SER A 129 1.23 -2.81 -6.35
C SER A 129 1.60 -4.21 -5.87
N ARG A 130 1.45 -4.48 -4.56
CA ARG A 130 1.65 -5.79 -3.95
C ARG A 130 0.40 -6.24 -3.23
N THR A 131 -0.06 -7.41 -3.61
CA THR A 131 -1.37 -7.96 -3.23
C THR A 131 -1.19 -9.15 -2.29
N ASP A 132 0.01 -9.73 -2.32
CA ASP A 132 0.47 -10.84 -1.50
C ASP A 132 0.56 -10.51 -0.02
N ILE A 133 0.76 -9.23 0.32
CA ILE A 133 0.84 -8.72 1.71
C ILE A 133 -0.46 -8.11 2.22
N ILE A 134 -1.46 -7.92 1.37
CA ILE A 134 -2.76 -7.35 1.73
C ILE A 134 -3.69 -8.48 2.16
N GLU A 135 -4.29 -8.34 3.34
CA GLU A 135 -5.30 -9.27 3.84
C GLU A 135 -6.68 -8.87 3.32
N GLU A 136 -7.07 -7.62 3.54
CA GLU A 136 -8.35 -7.10 3.08
C GLU A 136 -8.37 -5.57 2.97
N VAL A 137 -9.34 -5.07 2.21
CA VAL A 137 -9.66 -3.64 2.14
C VAL A 137 -11.07 -3.44 2.67
N GLN A 138 -11.20 -2.66 3.73
CA GLN A 138 -12.48 -2.29 4.33
C GLN A 138 -12.87 -0.89 3.84
N ILE A 139 -13.98 -0.80 3.11
CA ILE A 139 -14.48 0.44 2.51
C ILE A 139 -15.66 0.92 3.36
N PHE A 140 -15.51 2.10 3.94
CA PHE A 140 -16.52 2.77 4.74
C PHE A 140 -17.23 3.82 3.88
N LEU A 141 -18.49 3.57 3.60
CA LEU A 141 -19.43 4.45 2.93
C LEU A 141 -20.13 5.36 3.94
N HIS A 142 -20.75 6.41 3.41
CA HIS A 142 -21.66 7.24 4.19
C HIS A 142 -22.80 6.39 4.81
N PRO A 143 -23.28 6.69 6.04
CA PRO A 143 -24.32 5.90 6.72
C PRO A 143 -25.65 5.73 5.98
N THR A 144 -25.90 6.52 4.93
CA THR A 144 -27.07 6.38 4.06
C THR A 144 -27.01 5.14 3.18
N PHE A 145 -25.83 4.57 2.95
CA PHE A 145 -25.68 3.34 2.18
C PHE A 145 -25.90 2.11 3.05
N ARG A 146 -26.53 1.07 2.50
CA ARG A 146 -26.70 -0.22 3.14
C ARG A 146 -26.13 -1.34 2.24
N PRO A 147 -25.16 -2.13 2.72
CA PRO A 147 -24.37 -1.92 3.94
C PRO A 147 -23.48 -0.67 3.80
N ASN A 148 -23.20 0.01 4.92
CA ASN A 148 -22.30 1.16 4.97
C ASN A 148 -20.82 0.75 5.04
N THR A 149 -20.54 -0.50 5.43
CA THR A 149 -19.18 -1.06 5.43
C THR A 149 -19.14 -2.22 4.45
N VAL A 150 -18.19 -2.17 3.51
CA VAL A 150 -17.97 -3.21 2.52
C VAL A 150 -16.54 -3.72 2.67
N VAL A 151 -16.38 -5.01 2.90
CA VAL A 151 -15.06 -5.63 3.01
C VAL A 151 -14.74 -6.42 1.75
N ARG A 152 -13.52 -6.27 1.25
CA ARG A 152 -12.98 -6.95 0.06
C ARG A 152 -11.69 -7.65 0.43
N GLN A 153 -11.74 -8.97 0.54
CA GLN A 153 -10.59 -9.82 0.89
C GLN A 153 -9.77 -10.23 -0.33
N ARG A 154 -10.39 -10.23 -1.52
CA ARG A 154 -9.74 -10.61 -2.78
C ARG A 154 -9.84 -9.49 -3.79
N GLN A 155 -8.86 -9.45 -4.68
CA GLN A 155 -8.89 -8.57 -5.83
C GLN A 155 -10.03 -8.94 -6.78
N PRO A 156 -10.62 -7.96 -7.48
CA PRO A 156 -10.33 -6.52 -7.40
C PRO A 156 -10.98 -5.83 -6.18
N TYR A 157 -10.23 -4.95 -5.49
CA TYR A 157 -10.73 -4.22 -4.31
C TYR A 157 -11.57 -3.01 -4.74
N GLU A 158 -12.72 -3.31 -5.33
CA GLU A 158 -13.58 -2.30 -5.96
C GLU A 158 -15.01 -2.34 -5.40
N LEU A 159 -15.64 -1.17 -5.45
CA LEU A 159 -17.01 -0.95 -5.03
C LEU A 159 -17.73 -0.06 -6.03
N LYS A 160 -18.77 -0.63 -6.63
CA LYS A 160 -19.61 0.00 -7.62
C LYS A 160 -20.97 0.38 -7.03
N ARG A 161 -21.40 1.63 -7.22
CA ARG A 161 -22.68 2.17 -6.75
C ARG A 161 -23.18 3.28 -7.68
N ILE A 162 -24.47 3.60 -7.54
CA ILE A 162 -25.11 4.75 -8.20
C ILE A 162 -25.45 5.78 -7.13
N GLY A 163 -25.24 7.05 -7.42
CA GLY A 163 -25.63 8.14 -6.54
C GLY A 163 -25.68 9.47 -7.28
N TRP A 164 -25.87 10.54 -6.51
CA TRP A 164 -26.03 11.91 -7.02
C TRP A 164 -25.01 12.90 -6.44
N GLY A 165 -24.30 12.52 -5.37
CA GLY A 165 -23.44 13.42 -4.60
C GLY A 165 -21.98 12.97 -4.57
N VAL A 166 -21.12 13.96 -4.35
CA VAL A 166 -19.70 13.82 -4.00
C VAL A 166 -19.57 13.75 -2.48
N PHE A 167 -18.80 12.78 -1.97
CA PHE A 167 -18.56 12.61 -0.54
C PHE A 167 -17.21 11.93 -0.28
N ASN A 168 -16.73 12.03 0.96
CA ASN A 168 -15.50 11.36 1.39
C ASN A 168 -15.78 9.89 1.68
N LEU A 169 -14.93 9.03 1.13
CA LEU A 169 -14.84 7.60 1.41
C LEU A 169 -13.59 7.36 2.27
N GLU A 170 -13.72 6.52 3.28
CA GLU A 170 -12.57 5.99 4.02
C GLU A 170 -12.36 4.54 3.60
N ALA A 171 -11.14 4.18 3.22
CA ALA A 171 -10.74 2.81 2.91
C ALA A 171 -9.59 2.40 3.83
N SER A 172 -9.83 1.45 4.72
CA SER A 172 -8.79 0.87 5.56
C SER A 172 -8.15 -0.31 4.86
N VAL A 173 -6.85 -0.19 4.57
CA VAL A 173 -6.05 -1.26 3.95
C VAL A 173 -5.40 -2.07 5.06
N VAL A 174 -5.82 -3.33 5.19
CA VAL A 174 -5.36 -4.26 6.22
C VAL A 174 -4.29 -5.17 5.65
N LEU A 175 -3.14 -5.22 6.33
CA LEU A 175 -2.02 -6.09 6.00
C LEU A 175 -2.19 -7.47 6.64
N LYS A 176 -1.57 -8.49 6.02
CA LYS A 176 -1.43 -9.82 6.60
C LYS A 176 -0.55 -9.78 7.85
N VAL A 177 -0.71 -10.79 8.72
CA VAL A 177 0.12 -10.95 9.92
C VAL A 177 1.61 -10.99 9.55
N GLY A 178 2.42 -10.36 10.39
CA GLY A 178 3.85 -10.20 10.14
C GLY A 178 4.19 -8.95 9.34
N TYR A 179 3.21 -8.19 8.86
CA TYR A 179 3.43 -6.89 8.23
C TYR A 179 2.78 -5.77 9.04
N SER A 180 3.47 -4.62 9.10
CA SER A 180 2.97 -3.43 9.78
C SER A 180 3.24 -2.16 8.95
N TRP A 181 2.33 -1.20 8.99
CA TRP A 181 2.51 0.07 8.28
C TRP A 181 3.48 0.98 9.03
N VAL A 182 4.45 1.54 8.30
CA VAL A 182 5.35 2.59 8.81
C VAL A 182 4.71 3.96 8.53
N SER A 183 3.60 4.21 9.21
CA SER A 183 2.84 5.48 9.15
C SER A 183 2.35 5.85 10.56
N GLU A 184 2.13 7.14 10.81
CA GLU A 184 1.54 7.64 12.05
C GLU A 184 0.01 7.45 12.07
N GLN A 185 -0.61 7.44 10.90
CA GLN A 185 -2.06 7.24 10.70
C GLN A 185 -2.47 5.77 10.81
N ALA A 186 -1.50 4.84 10.81
CA ALA A 186 -1.75 3.43 10.95
C ALA A 186 -2.38 3.09 12.30
N ARG A 187 -3.41 2.23 12.27
CA ARG A 187 -4.16 1.76 13.42
C ARG A 187 -3.92 0.28 13.65
N ASP A 188 -4.12 -0.14 14.89
CA ASP A 188 -4.09 -1.56 15.24
C ASP A 188 -5.32 -2.26 14.65
N THR A 189 -5.13 -3.49 14.19
CA THR A 189 -6.24 -4.30 13.68
C THR A 189 -7.06 -4.87 14.84
N PRO A 190 -8.34 -5.22 14.62
CA PRO A 190 -9.14 -5.93 15.62
C PRO A 190 -8.54 -7.26 16.10
N ASP A 191 -7.58 -7.82 15.35
CA ASP A 191 -6.83 -9.04 15.70
C ASP A 191 -5.63 -8.77 16.62
N GLY A 192 -5.40 -7.51 16.98
CA GLY A 192 -4.28 -7.09 17.82
C GLY A 192 -2.95 -7.00 17.08
N ALA A 193 -2.93 -7.01 15.74
CA ALA A 193 -1.72 -6.73 14.98
C ALA A 193 -1.43 -5.22 15.02
N PRO A 194 -0.28 -4.78 15.59
CA PRO A 194 0.03 -3.38 15.76
C PRO A 194 0.25 -2.71 14.41
N LYS A 195 -0.36 -1.54 14.19
CA LYS A 195 -0.28 -0.80 12.92
C LYS A 195 -0.59 -1.64 11.67
N GLY A 196 -1.43 -2.67 11.79
CA GLY A 196 -1.77 -3.56 10.68
C GLY A 196 -2.79 -2.96 9.69
N ALA A 197 -3.46 -1.86 10.05
CA ALA A 197 -4.48 -1.21 9.21
C ALA A 197 -4.10 0.24 8.91
N LEU A 198 -4.23 0.67 7.66
CA LEU A 198 -4.01 2.07 7.27
C LEU A 198 -5.29 2.67 6.67
N PRO A 199 -5.94 3.63 7.37
CA PRO A 199 -7.06 4.37 6.82
C PRO A 199 -6.58 5.34 5.74
N LEU A 200 -7.19 5.26 4.56
CA LEU A 200 -6.98 6.16 3.43
C LEU A 200 -8.28 6.90 3.13
N GLU A 201 -8.23 8.22 3.10
CA GLU A 201 -9.39 9.04 2.75
C GLU A 201 -9.35 9.42 1.27
N TRP A 202 -10.52 9.36 0.63
CA TRP A 202 -10.69 9.75 -0.76
C TRP A 202 -11.97 10.54 -0.96
N LEU A 203 -11.83 11.76 -1.50
CA LEU A 203 -12.98 12.53 -1.96
C LEU A 203 -13.40 12.02 -3.33
N LEU A 204 -14.61 11.49 -3.40
CA LEU A 204 -15.19 10.99 -4.64
C LEU A 204 -15.35 12.15 -5.64
N ASP A 205 -14.71 12.08 -6.78
CA ASP A 205 -14.72 13.16 -7.78
C ASP A 205 -15.34 12.69 -9.09
N PHE A 206 -16.32 13.44 -9.60
CA PHE A 206 -16.99 13.17 -10.87
C PHE A 206 -16.45 14.03 -12.03
N GLU A 207 -15.75 15.12 -11.75
CA GLU A 207 -15.30 16.09 -12.75
C GLU A 207 -13.89 15.76 -13.27
N GLY A 208 -13.11 15.03 -12.47
CA GLY A 208 -11.78 14.55 -12.80
C GLY A 208 -11.66 13.93 -14.20
N PHE A 209 -10.53 14.23 -14.87
CA PHE A 209 -10.10 13.64 -16.14
C PHE A 209 -11.21 13.52 -17.21
N GLN A 210 -11.88 14.65 -17.49
CA GLN A 210 -12.99 14.76 -18.46
C GLN A 210 -14.24 13.99 -18.06
N GLY A 211 -14.56 13.95 -16.76
CA GLY A 211 -15.74 13.28 -16.27
C GLY A 211 -15.59 11.77 -16.06
N ARG A 212 -14.36 11.23 -16.15
CA ARG A 212 -14.07 9.80 -15.93
C ARG A 212 -13.76 9.46 -14.47
N GLY A 213 -13.60 10.48 -13.63
CA GLY A 213 -13.20 10.37 -12.22
C GLY A 213 -11.73 10.73 -12.00
N SER A 214 -11.23 10.49 -10.79
CA SER A 214 -9.86 10.83 -10.40
C SER A 214 -9.19 9.66 -9.67
N MET A 215 -7.86 9.61 -9.72
CA MET A 215 -7.04 8.66 -8.97
C MET A 215 -5.84 9.37 -8.34
N ALA A 216 -5.37 8.88 -7.21
CA ALA A 216 -4.12 9.29 -6.59
C ALA A 216 -3.22 8.09 -6.31
N ARG A 217 -1.92 8.33 -6.44
CA ARG A 217 -0.84 7.41 -6.13
C ARG A 217 -0.22 7.77 -4.79
N LEU A 218 -0.12 6.79 -3.90
CA LEU A 218 0.54 6.86 -2.60
C LEU A 218 1.73 5.94 -2.57
N ARG A 219 2.83 6.38 -1.94
CA ARG A 219 3.96 5.52 -1.61
C ARG A 219 3.97 5.31 -0.12
N LEU A 220 3.76 4.07 0.27
CA LEU A 220 3.58 3.67 1.65
C LEU A 220 4.70 2.72 2.03
N LYS A 221 5.19 2.86 3.25
CA LYS A 221 6.23 2.00 3.79
C LYS A 221 5.60 0.92 4.64
N VAL A 222 6.01 -0.32 4.40
CA VAL A 222 5.60 -1.51 5.13
C VAL A 222 6.82 -2.13 5.73
N LYS A 223 6.71 -2.53 6.99
CA LYS A 223 7.72 -3.25 7.74
C LYS A 223 7.33 -4.73 7.77
N ASN A 224 8.30 -5.62 7.59
CA ASN A 224 8.10 -7.06 7.79
C ASN A 224 8.67 -7.44 9.16
N ASP A 225 7.77 -7.67 10.12
CA ASP A 225 8.08 -8.11 11.47
C ASP A 225 8.32 -9.63 11.49
N ARG A 226 9.50 -10.05 11.00
CA ARG A 226 9.92 -11.46 10.96
C ARG A 226 10.18 -12.10 12.32
N ASP A 227 10.19 -11.36 13.43
CA ASP A 227 10.14 -11.93 14.78
C ASP A 227 8.90 -12.81 14.99
N TRP A 228 7.81 -12.56 14.24
CA TRP A 228 6.65 -13.46 14.20
C TRP A 228 6.95 -14.80 13.52
N GLN A 229 7.92 -14.89 12.62
CA GLN A 229 8.32 -16.10 11.90
C GLN A 229 9.48 -16.84 12.57
N ALA A 230 10.47 -16.11 13.11
CA ALA A 230 11.72 -16.65 13.65
C ALA A 230 11.73 -16.84 15.18
N GLY A 231 10.90 -16.11 15.93
CA GLY A 231 10.59 -16.48 17.31
C GLY A 231 9.62 -17.63 17.29
N GLY A 232 9.91 -18.72 18.01
CA GLY A 232 8.96 -19.81 18.29
C GLY A 232 7.77 -19.35 19.12
N GLY A 233 7.03 -18.35 18.63
CA GLY A 233 5.69 -18.02 19.09
C GLY A 233 4.82 -19.22 18.78
N ASN A 234 4.33 -19.83 19.86
CA ASN A 234 3.53 -21.05 19.92
C ASN A 234 2.72 -21.24 18.62
N GLU A 235 2.94 -22.33 17.88
CA GLU A 235 2.18 -22.65 16.65
C GLU A 235 0.67 -22.53 16.89
N GLU A 236 0.24 -22.85 18.12
CA GLU A 236 -1.09 -22.64 18.69
C GLU A 236 -1.63 -21.19 18.54
N GLN A 237 -0.83 -20.14 18.72
CA GLN A 237 -1.26 -18.74 18.56
C GLN A 237 -1.41 -18.31 17.09
N ARG A 238 -0.62 -18.94 16.19
CA ARG A 238 -0.78 -18.74 14.74
C ARG A 238 -2.05 -19.46 14.28
N ASP A 239 -2.21 -20.71 14.69
CA ASP A 239 -3.40 -21.53 14.41
C ASP A 239 -4.67 -20.90 15.00
N ASP A 240 -4.65 -20.37 16.22
CA ASP A 240 -5.80 -19.71 16.85
C ASP A 240 -6.21 -18.43 16.11
N ARG A 241 -5.25 -17.65 15.60
CA ARG A 241 -5.54 -16.46 14.80
C ARG A 241 -6.05 -16.84 13.42
N GLU A 242 -5.42 -17.81 12.76
CA GLU A 242 -5.89 -18.34 11.47
C GLU A 242 -7.29 -18.97 11.60
N LEU A 243 -7.56 -19.72 12.66
CA LEU A 243 -8.87 -20.26 13.01
C LEU A 243 -9.87 -19.14 13.29
N SER A 244 -9.52 -18.15 14.11
CA SER A 244 -10.39 -16.99 14.37
C SER A 244 -10.72 -16.22 13.10
N ARG A 245 -9.78 -16.15 12.15
CA ARG A 245 -9.96 -15.54 10.83
C ARG A 245 -10.86 -16.37 9.93
N MET A 246 -10.66 -17.69 9.88
CA MET A 246 -11.53 -18.63 9.17
C MET A 246 -12.95 -18.58 9.73
N VAL A 247 -13.10 -18.56 11.06
CA VAL A 247 -14.39 -18.46 11.75
C VAL A 247 -15.09 -17.15 11.41
N ARG A 248 -14.42 -15.99 11.48
CA ARG A 248 -15.00 -14.70 11.07
C ARG A 248 -15.40 -14.68 9.59
N GLN A 249 -14.65 -15.36 8.73
CA GLN A 249 -14.98 -15.52 7.33
C GLN A 249 -16.26 -16.37 7.17
N TYR A 250 -16.36 -17.50 7.88
CA TYR A 250 -17.53 -18.38 7.83
C TYR A 250 -18.80 -17.79 8.47
N GLU A 251 -18.67 -17.07 9.58
CA GLU A 251 -19.77 -16.37 10.26
C GLU A 251 -20.32 -15.22 9.39
N ARG A 252 -19.44 -14.50 8.68
CA ARG A 252 -19.82 -13.37 7.82
C ARG A 252 -20.45 -13.81 6.50
N ASP A 253 -20.00 -14.93 5.94
CA ASP A 253 -20.59 -15.54 4.74
C ASP A 253 -21.87 -16.35 5.05
N GLY A 254 -22.28 -16.43 6.31
CA GLY A 254 -23.52 -17.09 6.76
C GLY A 254 -23.50 -18.61 6.61
N ARG A 255 -22.31 -19.24 6.63
CA ARG A 255 -22.12 -20.66 6.29
C ARG A 255 -21.78 -21.55 7.50
N TYR A 256 -21.77 -21.01 8.71
CA TYR A 256 -21.52 -21.75 9.95
C TYR A 256 -22.76 -21.74 10.83
N GLU A 257 -23.34 -22.94 11.07
CA GLU A 257 -24.22 -23.19 12.21
C GLU A 257 -23.48 -24.15 13.16
N PRO A 258 -23.46 -23.88 14.47
CA PRO A 258 -22.68 -24.63 15.47
C PRO A 258 -23.18 -26.06 15.70
#